data_AF-A0A3B9BDN0-F1
#
_entry.id   AF-A0A3B9BDN0-F1
#
_cell.length_a   1.000
_cell.length_b   1.000
_cell.length_c   1.000
_cell.angle_alpha   90.00
_cell.angle_beta   90.00
_cell.angle_gamma   90.00
#
_symmetry.space_group_name_H-M   'P 1'
#
loop_
_entity.id
_entity.type
_entity.pdbx_description
1 polymer ?
#
loop_
_entity_poly.entity_id
_entity_poly.type
_entity_poly.pdbx_seq_one_letter_code
_entity_poly.pdbx_strand_id
1 'polypeptide(L)' 'MNTTGKKFGGREKGTPNKLTKELRTALKDVLYDEIEQIPHRLDELEAKDRLELLVKLMPYVFPKVQSVSQSLDEVIQW' A
#
# COMPACT_ATOMS: atom_id res chain seq x y z
N MET A 1 -2.27 -44.74 6.12
CA MET A 1 -1.44 -43.51 6.13
C MET A 1 -0.86 -43.32 4.73
N ASN A 2 -0.73 -42.09 4.24
CA ASN A 2 -0.10 -41.81 2.94
C ASN A 2 1.43 -41.84 3.10
N THR A 3 2.08 -42.79 2.44
CA THR A 3 3.53 -43.06 2.56
C THR A 3 4.32 -42.53 1.34
N THR A 4 3.67 -41.78 0.44
CA THR A 4 4.23 -41.40 -0.89
C THR A 4 4.75 -39.96 -0.92
N GLY A 5 4.62 -39.17 0.16
CA GLY A 5 5.08 -37.77 0.22
C GLY A 5 4.32 -36.80 -0.69
N LYS A 6 3.41 -37.29 -1.53
CA LYS A 6 2.56 -36.51 -2.44
C LYS A 6 1.21 -36.22 -1.79
N LYS A 7 0.76 -34.97 -1.83
CA LYS A 7 -0.53 -34.52 -1.26
C LYS A 7 -1.68 -34.98 -2.18
N PHE A 8 -2.58 -35.83 -1.68
CA PHE A 8 -3.75 -36.35 -2.42
C PHE A 8 -5.09 -35.73 -1.99
N GLY A 9 -5.09 -34.49 -1.46
CA GLY A 9 -6.32 -33.80 -1.06
C GLY A 9 -6.10 -32.62 -0.09
N GLY A 10 -7.14 -31.81 0.10
CA GLY A 10 -7.15 -30.61 0.97
C GLY A 10 -7.11 -29.29 0.20
N ARG A 11 -7.21 -28.15 0.91
CA ARG A 11 -7.17 -26.81 0.29
C ARG A 11 -5.95 -26.64 -0.61
N GLU A 12 -6.16 -26.12 -1.82
CA GLU A 12 -5.08 -25.85 -2.77
C GLU A 12 -4.23 -24.67 -2.31
N LYS A 13 -2.93 -24.71 -2.62
CA LYS A 13 -2.01 -23.61 -2.31
C LYS A 13 -2.43 -22.42 -3.16
N GLY A 14 -2.80 -21.31 -2.52
CA GLY A 14 -3.30 -20.11 -3.19
C GLY A 14 -4.82 -19.91 -3.08
N THR A 15 -5.58 -20.87 -2.53
CA THR A 15 -7.01 -20.65 -2.27
C THR A 15 -7.17 -19.57 -1.19
N PRO A 16 -7.68 -18.36 -1.52
CA PRO A 16 -7.82 -17.28 -0.56
C PRO A 16 -8.73 -17.71 0.60
N ASN A 17 -8.40 -17.29 1.81
CA ASN A 17 -9.26 -17.53 2.96
C ASN A 17 -10.47 -16.57 2.86
N LYS A 18 -11.68 -17.12 2.73
CA LYS A 18 -12.91 -16.32 2.52
C LYS A 18 -13.06 -15.23 3.58
N LEU A 19 -12.81 -15.56 4.85
CA LEU A 19 -12.83 -14.61 5.97
C LEU A 19 -11.82 -13.47 5.79
N THR A 20 -10.61 -13.77 5.30
CA THR A 20 -9.60 -12.72 5.04
C THR A 20 -9.94 -11.85 3.83
N LYS A 21 -10.69 -12.40 2.86
CA LYS A 21 -11.17 -11.63 1.70
C LYS A 21 -12.25 -10.65 2.14
N GLU A 22 -13.24 -11.12 2.91
CA GLU A 22 -14.32 -10.28 3.43
C GLU A 22 -13.80 -9.17 4.34
N LEU A 23 -12.88 -9.49 5.26
CA LEU A 23 -12.23 -8.48 6.11
C LEU A 23 -11.44 -7.46 5.30
N ARG A 24 -10.70 -7.90 4.26
CA ARG A 24 -9.96 -7.00 3.38
C ARG A 24 -10.91 -6.08 2.61
N THR A 25 -12.04 -6.59 2.14
CA THR A 25 -13.06 -5.78 1.47
C THR A 25 -13.63 -4.74 2.43
N ALA A 26 -14.07 -5.14 3.62
CA ALA A 26 -14.61 -4.20 4.61
C ALA A 26 -13.60 -3.10 4.99
N LEU A 27 -12.34 -3.46 5.22
CA LEU A 27 -11.29 -2.48 5.50
C LEU A 27 -11.05 -1.53 4.33
N LYS A 28 -11.06 -2.07 3.10
CA LYS A 28 -10.88 -1.28 1.88
C LYS A 28 -12.01 -0.26 1.72
N ASP A 29 -13.24 -0.66 1.99
CA ASP A 29 -14.41 0.22 1.87
C ASP A 29 -14.34 1.35 2.92
N VAL A 30 -14.03 1.02 4.18
CA VAL A 30 -13.81 2.03 5.24
C VAL A 30 -12.70 3.01 4.86
N LEU A 31 -11.59 2.54 4.29
CA LEU A 31 -10.50 3.41 3.85
C LEU A 31 -10.91 4.32 2.70
N TYR A 32 -11.73 3.85 1.75
CA TYR A 32 -12.23 4.69 0.67
C TYR A 32 -13.15 5.79 1.19
N ASP A 33 -14.09 5.42 2.07
CA ASP A 33 -14.99 6.39 2.69
C ASP A 33 -14.19 7.44 3.48
N GLU A 34 -13.18 7.01 4.23
CA GLU A 34 -12.34 7.92 4.99
C GLU A 34 -11.57 8.89 4.08
N ILE A 35 -10.98 8.40 2.98
CA ILE A 35 -10.27 9.24 2.00
C ILE A 35 -11.18 10.30 1.39
N GLU A 36 -12.43 9.96 1.09
CA GLU A 36 -13.42 10.91 0.55
C GLU A 36 -13.77 12.01 1.57
N GLN A 37 -13.75 11.69 2.87
CA GLN A 37 -14.06 12.62 3.95
C GLN A 37 -12.84 13.46 4.42
N ILE A 38 -11.61 13.10 4.02
CA ILE A 38 -10.39 13.83 4.43
C ILE A 38 -10.50 15.35 4.20
N PRO A 39 -10.95 15.86 3.03
CA PRO A 39 -11.04 17.31 2.80
C PRO A 39 -11.92 18.02 3.82
N HIS A 40 -13.09 17.45 4.13
CA HIS A 40 -14.03 18.00 5.12
C HIS A 40 -13.43 18.00 6.53
N ARG A 41 -12.76 16.91 6.93
CA ARG A 41 -12.12 16.82 8.25
C ARG A 41 -10.93 17.76 8.38
N LEU A 42 -10.15 17.94 7.31
CA LEU A 42 -9.09 18.93 7.27
C LEU A 42 -9.65 20.35 7.44
N ASP A 43 -10.86 20.60 6.95
CA ASP A 43 -11.52 21.90 7.10
C ASP A 43 -11.90 22.25 8.54
N GLU A 44 -12.13 21.24 9.39
CA GLU A 44 -12.44 21.41 10.82
C GLU A 44 -11.20 21.64 11.71
N LEU A 45 -10.00 21.38 11.19
CA LEU A 45 -8.75 21.52 11.95
C LEU A 45 -8.24 22.95 12.00
N GLU A 46 -7.54 23.27 13.08
CA GLU A 46 -6.77 24.51 13.19
C GLU A 46 -5.70 24.61 12.09
N ALA A 47 -5.40 25.83 11.67
CA ALA A 47 -4.51 26.09 10.54
C ALA A 47 -3.12 25.41 10.67
N LYS A 48 -2.59 25.33 11.89
CA LYS A 48 -1.30 24.69 12.18
C LYS A 48 -1.36 23.18 11.97
N ASP A 49 -2.38 22.53 12.51
CA ASP A 49 -2.56 21.07 12.42
C ASP A 49 -2.88 20.64 10.99
N ARG A 50 -3.66 21.45 10.26
CA ARG A 50 -3.93 21.27 8.84
C ARG A 50 -2.63 21.26 8.03
N LEU A 51 -1.76 22.25 8.25
CA LEU A 51 -0.47 22.33 7.55
C LEU A 51 0.43 21.14 7.88
N GLU A 52 0.48 20.71 9.14
CA GLU A 52 1.27 19.54 9.54
C GLU A 52 0.80 18.25 8.86
N LEU A 53 -0.51 18.03 8.79
CA LEU A 53 -1.08 16.87 8.08
C LEU A 53 -0.82 16.92 6.58
N LEU A 54 -0.97 18.08 5.94
CA LEU A 54 -0.65 18.24 4.52
C LEU A 54 0.82 17.90 4.24
N VAL A 55 1.74 18.33 5.10
CA VAL A 55 3.16 17.99 4.99
C VAL A 55 3.40 16.49 5.09
N LYS A 56 2.70 15.79 5.99
CA LYS A 56 2.78 14.34 6.13
C LYS A 56 2.17 13.59 4.93
N LEU A 57 1.20 14.19 4.23
CA LEU A 57 0.56 13.62 3.04
C LEU A 57 1.37 13.86 1.75
N MET A 58 2.15 14.94 1.66
CA MET A 58 3.00 15.25 0.50
C MET A 58 3.79 14.06 -0.08
N PRO A 59 4.52 13.23 0.71
CA PRO A 59 5.32 12.13 0.16
C PRO A 59 4.50 10.99 -0.46
N TYR A 60 3.17 10.97 -0.24
CA TYR A 60 2.26 9.98 -0.84
C TYR A 60 1.57 10.51 -2.10
N VAL A 61 1.49 11.84 -2.24
CA VAL A 61 0.92 12.51 -3.43
C VAL A 61 1.98 12.74 -4.50
N PHE A 62 3.17 13.16 -4.08
CA PHE A 62 4.26 13.44 -5.01
C PHE A 62 5.16 12.21 -5.18
N PRO A 63 5.61 11.90 -6.40
CA PRO A 63 6.64 10.91 -6.59
C PRO A 63 7.90 11.35 -5.84
N LYS A 64 8.48 10.45 -5.04
CA LYS A 64 9.78 10.71 -4.43
C LYS A 64 10.79 10.84 -5.57
N VAL A 65 11.40 12.02 -5.69
CA VAL A 65 12.51 12.23 -6.63
C VAL A 65 13.62 11.29 -6.20
N GLN A 66 13.85 10.24 -6.98
CA GLN A 66 14.99 9.36 -6.78
C GLN A 66 16.22 10.18 -7.14
N SER A 67 17.11 10.39 -6.16
CA SER A 67 18.44 10.90 -6.46
C SER A 67 19.13 9.86 -7.33
N VAL A 68 19.25 10.13 -8.63
CA VAL A 68 20.09 9.32 -9.52
C VAL A 68 21.52 9.53 -9.05
N SER A 69 22.04 8.58 -8.26
CA SER A 69 23.49 8.42 -8.17
C SER A 69 23.91 7.96 -9.56
N GLN A 70 24.49 8.86 -10.36
CA GLN A 70 25.19 8.46 -11.56
C GLN A 70 26.30 7.49 -11.10
N SER A 71 26.04 6.18 -11.20
CA SER A 71 27.12 5.20 -11.15
C SER A 71 27.99 5.51 -12.35
N LEU A 72 29.23 5.93 -12.09
CA LEU A 72 30.30 6.23 -13.04
C LEU A 72 30.76 4.98 -13.82
N ASP A 73 29.83 4.17 -14.31
CA ASP A 73 30.10 2.93 -15.05
C ASP A 73 29.38 2.88 -16.41
N GLU A 74 28.86 4.01 -16.90
CA GLU A 74 28.56 4.15 -18.34
C GLU A 74 29.87 4.35 -19.12
N VAL A 75 30.45 3.20 -19.41
CA VAL A 75 31.47 2.85 -20.41
C VAL A 75 31.67 3.94 -21.47
N ILE A 76 32.79 4.66 -21.38
CA ILE A 76 33.37 5.36 -22.53
C ILE A 76 33.93 4.29 -23.46
N GLN A 77 33.15 3.87 -24.46
CA GLN A 77 33.65 3.12 -25.62
C GLN A 77 34.03 4.13 -26.72
N TRP A 78 35.33 4.29 -26.96
CA TRP A 78 35.89 4.84 -28.20
C TRP A 78 36.51 3.70 -29.01
#